data_AF-A0A6G1F459-F1
#
_entry.id   AF-A0A6G1F459-F1
#
_cell.length_a   1.000
_cell.length_b   1.000
_cell.length_c   1.000
_cell.angle_alpha   90.00
_cell.angle_beta   90.00
_cell.angle_gamma   90.00
#
_symmetry.space_group_name_H-M   'P 1'
#
loop_
_entity.id
_entity.type
_entity.pdbx_description
1 polymer ?
#
loop_
_entity_poly.entity_id
_entity_poly.type
_entity_poly.pdbx_seq_one_letter_code
_entity_poly.pdbx_strand_id
1 'polypeptide(L)'
;MRTKPPVFTKAEELLEIEDWLCMIEKKLDLIRAKEEDKVHFASSQLDGPASNWWEPYQASWEDEAEEPGWAEFTVVFHENFVPAAIMKMKRDEFRTLRQDNLSVQSCAELSEQVHSVGPLRPLEYP
;
A
#
# COMPACT_ATOMS: atom_id res chain seq x y z
N MET A 1 -19.29 8.04 -20.89
CA MET A 1 -18.32 8.23 -19.80
C MET A 1 -17.25 7.15 -19.97
N ARG A 2 -16.00 7.53 -20.30
CA ARG A 2 -14.89 6.56 -20.45
C ARG A 2 -14.45 6.14 -19.06
N THR A 3 -14.96 5.02 -18.56
CA THR A 3 -14.42 4.37 -17.36
C THR A 3 -13.07 3.78 -17.75
N LYS A 4 -12.02 4.63 -17.75
CA LYS A 4 -10.66 4.12 -17.85
C LYS A 4 -10.48 3.10 -16.72
N PRO A 5 -10.13 1.85 -17.03
CA PRO A 5 -9.97 0.86 -15.99
C PRO A 5 -8.76 1.20 -15.10
N PRO A 6 -8.82 0.86 -13.80
CA PRO A 6 -7.79 1.25 -12.85
C PRO A 6 -6.49 0.53 -13.19
N VAL A 7 -5.46 1.30 -13.47
CA VAL A 7 -4.15 0.78 -13.86
C VAL A 7 -3.31 0.52 -12.61
N PHE A 8 -2.71 -0.66 -12.50
CA PHE A 8 -1.81 -1.02 -11.41
C PHE A 8 -0.37 -1.07 -11.89
N THR A 9 0.47 -0.18 -11.34
CA THR A 9 1.89 -0.09 -11.71
C THR A 9 2.80 -0.73 -10.67
N LYS A 10 2.54 -0.44 -9.39
CA LYS A 10 3.22 -0.98 -8.21
C LYS A 10 2.33 -0.74 -6.99
N ALA A 11 2.52 -1.53 -5.94
CA ALA A 11 1.98 -1.23 -4.62
C ALA A 11 3.06 -0.67 -3.71
N GLU A 12 2.73 0.38 -2.98
CA GLU A 12 3.54 0.91 -1.88
C GLU A 12 3.02 0.37 -0.54
N GLU A 13 1.72 0.10 -0.47
CA GLU A 13 1.03 -0.47 0.69
C GLU A 13 0.20 -1.71 0.32
N LEU A 14 -0.06 -2.56 1.31
CA LEU A 14 -0.93 -3.72 1.12
C LEU A 14 -2.36 -3.34 0.72
N LEU A 15 -2.87 -2.23 1.26
CA LEU A 15 -4.23 -1.79 0.98
C LEU A 15 -4.43 -1.46 -0.50
N GLU A 16 -3.40 -0.96 -1.19
CA GLU A 16 -3.48 -0.66 -2.63
C GLU A 16 -3.63 -1.93 -3.48
N ILE A 17 -3.02 -3.04 -3.06
CA ILE A 17 -3.13 -4.36 -3.72
C ILE A 17 -4.57 -4.86 -3.57
N GLU A 18 -5.08 -4.86 -2.34
CA GLU A 18 -6.43 -5.32 -2.00
C GLU A 18 -7.53 -4.47 -2.67
N ASP A 19 -7.40 -3.14 -2.63
CA ASP A 19 -8.36 -2.22 -3.22
C ASP A 19 -8.40 -2.37 -4.75
N TRP A 20 -7.24 -2.49 -5.40
CA TRP A 20 -7.17 -2.75 -6.83
C TRP A 20 -7.82 -4.08 -7.22
N LEU A 21 -7.51 -5.17 -6.50
CA LEU A 21 -8.14 -6.47 -6.74
C LEU A 21 -9.65 -6.42 -6.55
N CYS A 22 -10.14 -5.83 -5.46
CA CYS A 22 -11.57 -5.68 -5.22
C CYS A 22 -12.26 -4.88 -6.33
N MET A 23 -11.61 -3.82 -6.84
CA MET A 23 -12.13 -3.04 -7.96
C MET A 23 -12.19 -3.85 -9.26
N ILE A 24 -11.17 -4.65 -9.56
CA ILE A 24 -11.15 -5.52 -10.73
C ILE A 24 -12.21 -6.60 -10.61
N GLU A 25 -12.32 -7.28 -9.47
CA GLU A 25 -13.35 -8.30 -9.22
C GLU A 25 -14.77 -7.75 -9.39
N LYS A 26 -15.05 -6.57 -8.83
CA LYS A 26 -16.36 -5.90 -9.00
C LYS A 26 -16.67 -5.60 -10.46
N LYS A 27 -15.67 -5.22 -11.26
CA LYS A 27 -15.85 -4.97 -12.69
C LYS A 27 -16.08 -6.26 -13.47
N LEU A 28 -15.33 -7.31 -13.15
CA LEU A 28 -15.46 -8.63 -13.76
C LEU A 28 -16.83 -9.25 -13.45
N ASP A 29 -17.31 -9.10 -12.21
CA ASP A 29 -18.63 -9.52 -11.78
C ASP A 29 -19.74 -8.76 -12.53
N LEU A 30 -19.59 -7.43 -12.66
CA LEU A 30 -20.54 -6.58 -13.39
C LEU A 30 -20.70 -7.02 -14.85
N ILE A 31 -19.62 -7.40 -15.53
CA ILE A 31 -19.65 -7.84 -16.92
C ILE A 31 -19.85 -9.36 -17.08
N ARG A 32 -19.96 -10.11 -15.96
CA ARG A 32 -20.04 -11.58 -15.94
C ARG A 32 -18.93 -12.23 -16.77
N ALA A 33 -17.70 -11.74 -16.61
CA ALA A 33 -16.53 -12.28 -17.31
C ALA A 33 -16.33 -13.75 -16.95
N LYS A 34 -16.01 -14.56 -17.96
CA LYS A 34 -15.59 -15.95 -17.75
C LYS A 34 -14.20 -16.00 -17.15
N GLU A 35 -13.85 -17.10 -16.48
CA GLU A 35 -12.56 -17.22 -15.80
C GLU A 35 -11.35 -17.01 -16.72
N GLU A 36 -11.42 -17.50 -17.96
CA GLU A 36 -10.45 -17.25 -19.04
C GLU A 36 -10.26 -15.73 -19.30
N ASP A 37 -11.36 -14.99 -19.42
CA ASP A 37 -11.33 -13.55 -19.73
C ASP A 37 -10.92 -12.69 -18.52
N LYS A 38 -11.10 -13.20 -17.29
CA LYS A 38 -10.81 -12.45 -16.06
C LYS A 38 -9.31 -12.15 -15.95
N VAL A 39 -8.47 -13.15 -16.21
CA VAL A 39 -7.02 -13.01 -16.13
C VAL A 39 -6.49 -12.10 -17.24
N HIS A 40 -6.97 -12.26 -18.47
CA HIS A 40 -6.63 -11.36 -19.58
C HIS A 40 -7.06 -9.91 -19.31
N PHE A 41 -8.23 -9.71 -18.71
CA PHE A 41 -8.67 -8.37 -18.34
C PHE A 41 -7.76 -7.78 -17.26
N ALA A 42 -7.49 -8.49 -16.18
CA ALA A 42 -6.64 -7.98 -15.11
C ALA A 42 -5.20 -7.74 -15.56
N SER A 43 -4.63 -8.61 -16.39
CA SER A 43 -3.30 -8.43 -16.97
C SER A 43 -3.22 -7.19 -17.85
N SER A 44 -4.26 -6.89 -18.62
CA SER A 44 -4.36 -5.65 -19.41
C SER A 44 -4.41 -4.37 -18.57
N GLN A 45 -4.70 -4.50 -17.27
CA GLN A 45 -4.72 -3.40 -16.31
C GLN A 45 -3.40 -3.23 -15.57
N LEU A 46 -2.45 -4.15 -15.74
CA LEU A 46 -1.10 -4.01 -15.23
C LEU A 46 -0.31 -3.07 -16.14
N ASP A 47 0.53 -2.23 -15.55
CA ASP A 47 1.39 -1.30 -16.28
C ASP A 47 2.78 -1.22 -15.61
N GLY A 48 3.78 -0.75 -16.35
CA GLY A 48 5.14 -0.58 -15.85
C GLY A 48 5.70 -1.86 -15.18
N PRO A 49 6.21 -1.79 -13.93
CA PRO A 49 6.83 -2.93 -13.25
C PRO A 49 5.93 -4.17 -13.13
N ALA A 50 4.62 -3.98 -12.94
CA ALA A 50 3.70 -5.10 -12.81
C ALA A 50 3.46 -5.82 -14.14
N SER A 51 3.36 -5.06 -15.24
CA SER A 51 3.26 -5.61 -16.60
C SER A 51 4.55 -6.35 -16.99
N ASN A 52 5.71 -5.75 -16.75
CA ASN A 52 7.02 -6.36 -17.04
C ASN A 52 7.25 -7.70 -16.32
N TRP A 53 6.63 -7.91 -15.16
CA TRP A 53 6.68 -9.19 -14.44
C TRP A 53 5.64 -10.18 -14.99
N TRP A 54 4.44 -9.71 -15.32
CA TRP A 54 3.35 -10.56 -15.79
C TRP A 54 3.58 -11.10 -17.21
N GLU A 55 4.16 -10.31 -18.13
CA GLU A 55 4.42 -10.74 -19.51
C GLU A 55 5.24 -12.05 -19.61
N PRO A 56 6.43 -12.18 -18.99
CA PRO A 56 7.21 -13.42 -19.05
C PRO A 56 6.56 -14.56 -18.25
N TYR A 57 5.79 -14.24 -17.20
CA TYR A 57 5.05 -15.23 -16.44
C TYR A 57 3.93 -15.83 -17.28
N GLN A 58 3.12 -15.01 -17.95
CA GLN A 58 2.08 -15.46 -18.86
C GLN A 58 2.67 -16.31 -20.01
N ALA A 59 3.82 -15.89 -20.56
CA ALA A 59 4.50 -16.66 -21.60
C ALA A 59 4.96 -18.05 -21.14
N SER A 60 5.28 -18.25 -19.85
CA SER A 60 5.60 -19.60 -19.36
C SER A 60 4.39 -20.52 -19.28
N TRP A 61 3.17 -19.96 -19.17
CA TRP A 61 1.94 -20.74 -19.20
C TRP A 61 1.47 -21.07 -20.62
N GLU A 62 1.94 -20.37 -21.65
CA GLU A 62 1.63 -20.71 -23.04
C GLU A 62 2.23 -22.06 -23.46
N ASP A 63 3.31 -22.50 -22.79
CA ASP A 63 3.90 -23.84 -22.92
C ASP A 63 3.18 -24.91 -22.05
N GLU A 64 2.40 -24.48 -21.05
CA GLU A 64 1.56 -25.36 -20.24
C GLU A 64 0.18 -25.54 -20.91
N ALA A 65 -0.40 -26.74 -20.81
CA ALA A 65 -1.69 -27.04 -21.46
C ALA A 65 -2.88 -26.34 -20.78
N GLU A 66 -2.66 -25.61 -19.68
CA GLU A 66 -3.69 -25.01 -18.84
C GLU A 66 -3.33 -23.56 -18.54
N GLU A 67 -4.20 -22.64 -18.93
CA GLU A 67 -4.05 -21.22 -18.58
C GLU A 67 -4.38 -20.99 -17.10
N PRO A 68 -3.68 -20.08 -16.42
CA PRO A 68 -3.95 -19.80 -15.01
C PRO A 68 -5.37 -19.25 -14.83
N GLY A 69 -6.14 -19.87 -13.94
CA GLY A 69 -7.46 -19.36 -13.56
C GLY A 69 -7.37 -18.06 -12.74
N TRP A 70 -8.53 -17.42 -12.50
CA TRP A 70 -8.60 -16.20 -11.69
C TRP A 70 -8.01 -16.37 -10.28
N ALA A 71 -8.26 -17.52 -9.66
CA ALA A 71 -7.77 -17.83 -8.33
C ALA A 71 -6.23 -17.95 -8.30
N GLU A 72 -5.64 -18.61 -9.30
CA GLU A 72 -4.19 -18.75 -9.42
C GLU A 72 -3.54 -17.38 -9.65
N PHE A 73 -4.13 -16.57 -10.54
CA PHE A 73 -3.71 -15.18 -10.75
C PHE A 73 -3.67 -14.40 -9.43
N THR A 74 -4.72 -14.49 -8.61
CA THR A 74 -4.79 -13.74 -7.34
C THR A 74 -3.71 -14.19 -6.36
N VAL A 75 -3.49 -15.50 -6.23
CA VAL A 75 -2.46 -16.06 -5.35
C VAL A 75 -1.08 -15.56 -5.76
N VAL A 76 -0.70 -15.75 -7.02
CA VAL A 76 0.64 -15.41 -7.52
C VAL A 76 0.85 -13.90 -7.48
N PHE A 77 -0.18 -13.12 -7.81
CA PHE A 77 -0.15 -11.67 -7.70
C PHE A 77 0.11 -11.22 -6.26
N HIS A 78 -0.59 -11.80 -5.28
CA HIS A 78 -0.30 -11.51 -3.87
C HIS A 78 1.12 -11.90 -3.50
N GLU A 79 1.57 -13.11 -3.81
CA GLU A 79 2.91 -13.57 -3.43
C GLU A 79 4.03 -12.71 -4.02
N ASN A 80 3.82 -12.12 -5.20
CA ASN A 80 4.82 -11.26 -5.83
C ASN A 80 4.81 -9.82 -5.28
N PHE A 81 3.62 -9.23 -5.04
CA PHE A 81 3.50 -7.82 -4.67
C PHE A 81 3.36 -7.56 -3.17
N VAL A 82 2.82 -8.50 -2.38
CA VAL A 82 2.66 -8.38 -0.91
C VAL A 82 4.01 -8.26 -0.18
N PRO A 83 5.03 -9.10 -0.46
CA PRO A 83 6.33 -8.97 0.20
C PRO A 83 7.01 -7.64 -0.12
N ALA A 84 6.89 -7.16 -1.36
CA ALA A 84 7.45 -5.88 -1.79
C ALA A 84 6.79 -4.70 -1.04
N ALA A 85 5.46 -4.72 -0.92
CA ALA A 85 4.71 -3.74 -0.15
C ALA A 85 5.08 -3.76 1.34
N ILE A 86 5.11 -4.94 1.98
CA ILE A 86 5.52 -5.08 3.40
C ILE A 86 6.96 -4.58 3.63
N MET A 87 7.92 -4.97 2.80
CA MET A 87 9.31 -4.53 2.96
C MET A 87 9.45 -3.02 2.82
N LYS A 88 8.68 -2.41 1.92
CA LYS A 88 8.69 -0.97 1.73
C LYS A 88 8.02 -0.23 2.89
N MET A 89 6.83 -0.65 3.31
CA MET A 89 6.16 -0.13 4.52
C MET A 89 7.10 -0.19 5.73
N LYS A 90 7.75 -1.34 5.96
CA LYS A 90 8.73 -1.49 7.05
C LYS A 90 9.94 -0.57 6.90
N ARG A 91 10.45 -0.36 5.68
CA ARG A 91 11.57 0.55 5.42
C ARG A 91 11.18 2.00 5.71
N ASP A 92 9.99 2.40 5.31
CA ASP A 92 9.50 3.76 5.48
C ASP A 92 9.17 4.04 6.96
N GLU A 93 8.62 3.05 7.68
CA GLU A 93 8.50 3.09 9.15
C GLU A 93 9.87 3.20 9.82
N PHE A 94 10.86 2.39 9.41
CA PHE A 94 12.23 2.46 9.95
C PHE A 94 12.93 3.79 9.65
N ARG A 95 12.66 4.39 8.49
CA ARG A 95 13.20 5.70 8.09
C ARG A 95 12.56 6.82 8.91
N THR A 96 11.24 6.75 9.09
CA THR A 96 10.48 7.69 9.93
C THR A 96 10.97 7.61 11.37
N LEU A 97 11.14 6.40 11.92
CA LEU A 97 11.71 6.17 13.25
C LEU A 97 13.15 6.71 13.39
N ARG A 98 13.97 6.66 12.34
CA ARG A 98 15.31 7.28 12.35
C ARG A 98 15.29 8.80 12.21
N GLN A 99 14.32 9.38 11.51
CA GLN A 99 14.15 10.84 11.42
C GLN A 99 13.56 11.41 12.73
N ASP A 100 12.68 10.67 13.40
CA ASP A 100 12.12 11.07 14.69
C ASP A 100 13.17 11.01 15.83
N ASN A 101 14.14 10.11 15.74
CA ASN A 101 15.26 10.06 16.70
C ASN A 101 16.23 11.26 16.58
N LEU A 102 16.20 12.00 15.47
CA LEU A 102 16.91 13.29 15.33
C LEU A 102 16.03 14.48 15.73
N SER A 103 14.71 14.29 15.87
CA SER A 103 13.77 15.33 16.30
C SER A 103 13.39 15.25 17.79
N VAL A 104 13.84 14.22 18.53
CA VAL A 104 13.84 14.20 20.01
C VAL A 104 15.02 15.03 20.59
N GLN A 105 15.48 16.04 19.88
CA GLN A 105 16.22 17.17 20.48
C GLN A 105 15.40 18.46 20.51
N SER A 106 14.24 18.52 19.84
CA SER A 106 13.36 19.70 19.92
C SER A 106 12.40 19.67 21.12
N CYS A 107 12.43 18.62 21.95
CA CYS A 107 11.61 18.51 23.17
C CYS A 107 12.37 18.91 24.45
N ALA A 108 13.62 19.35 24.37
CA ALA A 108 14.36 19.88 25.53
C ALA A 108 14.23 21.41 25.68
N GLU A 109 13.61 22.12 24.73
CA GLU A 109 13.54 23.58 24.69
C GLU A 109 12.16 24.15 25.07
N LEU A 110 11.33 23.36 25.77
CA LEU A 110 10.09 23.87 26.41
C LEU A 110 10.12 23.72 27.94
N SER A 111 11.31 23.56 28.54
CA SER A 111 11.50 23.57 30.00
C SER A 111 11.68 24.98 30.59
N GLU A 112 11.76 26.04 29.77
CA GLU A 112 12.04 27.41 30.25
C GLU A 112 10.80 28.31 30.38
N GLN A 113 9.58 27.77 30.40
CA GLN A 113 8.39 28.64 30.53
C GLN A 113 7.23 28.01 31.31
N VAL A 114 7.44 27.67 32.58
CA VAL A 114 6.34 27.46 33.53
C VAL A 114 6.54 28.33 34.78
N HIS A 115 5.69 29.36 34.84
CA HIS A 115 5.26 30.14 36.01
C HIS A 115 6.20 31.20 36.62
N SER A 116 6.28 32.33 35.92
CA SER A 116 6.02 33.62 36.56
C SER A 116 4.55 33.66 37.01
N VAL A 117 4.28 33.41 38.29
CA VAL A 117 3.01 33.80 38.95
C VAL A 117 3.38 34.77 40.06
N GLY A 118 3.04 36.04 39.84
CA GLY A 118 3.09 37.11 40.84
C GLY A 118 2.01 36.96 41.91
N PRO A 119 1.95 37.89 42.87
CA PRO A 119 2.38 37.62 44.24
C PRO A 119 1.21 37.39 45.20
N LEU A 120 1.44 36.61 46.27
CA LEU A 120 0.57 36.60 47.45
C LEU A 120 1.34 37.14 48.67
N ARG A 121 0.80 38.20 49.27
CA ARG A 121 1.15 38.74 50.59
C ARG A 121 -0.17 39.20 51.24
N PRO A 122 -0.24 39.34 52.57
CA PRO A 122 0.05 38.37 53.63
C PRO A 122 -1.22 38.06 54.45
N LEU A 123 -1.24 36.99 55.26
CA LEU A 123 -2.14 36.92 56.42
C LEU A 123 -1.30 37.01 57.69
N GLU A 124 -1.56 38.08 58.42
CA GLU A 124 -1.01 38.45 59.71
C GLU A 124 -1.36 37.40 60.78
N TYR A 125 -0.43 37.15 61.69
CA TYR A 125 -0.58 36.29 62.86
C TYR A 125 -0.47 37.18 64.12
N PRO A 126 -1.34 37.04 65.12
CA PRO A 126 -1.03 37.48 66.48
C PRO A 126 -0.06 36.51 67.17
#